data_AF-A0A6J4N5U6-F1
#
_entry.id   AF-A0A6J4N5U6-F1
#
_cell.length_a   1.000
_cell.length_b   1.000
_cell.length_c   1.000
_cell.angle_alpha   90.00
_cell.angle_beta   90.00
_cell.angle_gamma   90.00
#
_symmetry.space_group_name_H-M   'P 1'
#
loop_
_entity.id
_entity.type
_entity.pdbx_description
1 polymer ?
#
loop_
_entity_poly.entity_id
_entity_poly.type
_entity_poly.pdbx_seq_one_letter_code
_entity_poly.pdbx_strand_id
1 'polypeptide(L)'
;MVITDEPGPEPVTNEGVHVSTSVSGDADLETLVRVVDRVRGNIERVIEGKPDVVSAAVVVLLAEGHLLIEDVPGVGKTQLAKALARSIDSTVRRIQFTPDLLPSDVTGVSVFNQDTREFEFRPGGVFANIVVGDEINRASPKTQSALLECMEERQVTVDGVSYELARPFMVMA
;
A
#
# COMPACT_ATOMS: atom_id res chain seq x y z
N MET A 1 -0.73 -59.45 -15.09
CA MET A 1 -1.74 -58.51 -14.56
C MET A 1 -1.27 -57.13 -14.97
N VAL A 2 -1.91 -56.58 -15.99
CA VAL A 2 -1.51 -55.37 -16.71
C VAL A 2 -1.91 -54.16 -15.86
N ILE A 3 -0.95 -53.30 -15.53
CA ILE A 3 -1.21 -52.01 -14.89
C ILE A 3 -1.60 -51.05 -16.01
N THR A 4 -2.88 -50.66 -16.05
CA THR A 4 -3.34 -49.57 -16.90
C THR A 4 -3.00 -48.25 -16.20
N ASP A 5 -2.18 -47.46 -16.87
CA ASP A 5 -1.85 -46.07 -16.54
C ASP A 5 -3.09 -45.21 -16.85
N GLU A 6 -3.67 -44.54 -15.84
CA GLU A 6 -4.72 -43.54 -16.09
C GLU A 6 -4.05 -42.20 -16.43
N PRO A 7 -4.50 -41.50 -17.49
CA PRO A 7 -3.90 -40.24 -17.87
C PRO A 7 -4.20 -39.18 -16.80
N GLY A 8 -3.15 -38.55 -16.29
CA GLY A 8 -3.26 -37.38 -15.41
C GLY A 8 -3.99 -36.21 -16.10
N PRO A 9 -4.54 -35.26 -15.33
CA PRO A 9 -5.29 -34.14 -15.89
C PRO A 9 -4.40 -33.31 -16.82
N GLU A 10 -4.89 -33.03 -18.03
CA GLU A 10 -4.21 -32.17 -18.99
C GLU A 10 -4.01 -30.75 -18.42
N PRO A 11 -2.89 -30.09 -18.77
CA PRO A 11 -2.64 -28.74 -18.31
C PRO A 11 -3.71 -27.81 -18.89
N VAL A 12 -4.45 -27.15 -18.00
CA VAL A 12 -5.39 -26.09 -18.37
C VAL A 12 -4.54 -24.94 -18.93
N THR A 13 -4.44 -24.85 -20.26
CA THR A 13 -3.92 -23.67 -20.94
C THR A 13 -4.87 -22.53 -20.66
N ASN A 14 -4.49 -21.66 -19.73
CA ASN A 14 -5.19 -20.41 -19.49
C ASN A 14 -5.01 -19.54 -20.74
N GLU A 15 -6.02 -19.52 -21.60
CA GLU A 15 -6.07 -18.62 -22.75
C GLU A 15 -5.91 -17.19 -22.22
N GLY A 16 -4.79 -16.59 -22.59
CA GLY A 16 -4.41 -15.26 -22.15
C GLY A 16 -5.52 -14.26 -22.45
N VAL A 17 -6.15 -13.76 -21.39
CA VAL A 17 -6.72 -12.42 -21.42
C VAL A 17 -5.55 -11.47 -21.56
N HIS A 18 -5.17 -11.20 -22.81
CA HIS A 18 -4.33 -10.06 -23.15
C HIS A 18 -5.12 -8.80 -22.82
N VAL A 19 -5.05 -8.34 -21.56
CA VAL A 19 -5.29 -6.95 -21.24
C VAL A 19 -4.13 -6.18 -21.85
N SER A 20 -4.32 -5.78 -23.10
CA SER A 20 -3.46 -4.81 -23.76
C SER A 20 -3.68 -3.46 -23.09
N THR A 21 -3.06 -3.23 -21.93
CA THR A 21 -2.83 -1.88 -21.41
C THR A 21 -1.68 -1.29 -22.21
N SER A 22 -1.98 -0.90 -23.45
CA SER A 22 -1.16 0.03 -24.21
C SER A 22 -1.18 1.36 -23.46
N VAL A 23 -0.20 1.60 -22.60
CA VAL A 23 0.10 2.92 -22.04
C VAL A 23 0.43 3.82 -23.23
N SER A 24 -0.59 4.53 -23.72
CA SER A 24 -0.54 5.31 -24.94
C SER A 24 -0.47 6.78 -24.57
N GLY A 25 0.69 7.40 -24.82
CA GLY A 25 0.88 8.83 -24.96
C GLY A 25 1.10 9.60 -23.66
N ASP A 26 2.17 10.38 -23.62
CA ASP A 26 2.49 11.36 -22.58
C ASP A 26 1.23 12.08 -22.10
N ALA A 27 0.90 11.91 -20.82
CA ALA A 27 -0.07 12.82 -20.19
C ALA A 27 0.54 14.22 -20.27
N ASP A 28 -0.02 15.07 -21.13
CA ASP A 28 0.42 16.44 -21.25
C ASP A 28 0.24 17.19 -19.93
N LEU A 29 1.02 18.26 -19.76
CA LEU A 29 0.97 19.06 -18.54
C LEU A 29 -0.45 19.57 -18.23
N GLU A 30 -1.24 19.84 -19.27
CA GLU A 30 -2.63 20.27 -19.11
C GLU A 30 -3.48 19.17 -18.47
N THR A 31 -3.35 17.92 -18.92
CA THR A 31 -4.04 16.77 -18.35
C THR A 31 -3.61 16.54 -16.91
N LEU A 32 -2.31 16.62 -16.62
CA LEU A 32 -1.80 16.49 -15.26
C LEU A 32 -2.41 17.55 -14.32
N VAL A 33 -2.37 18.83 -14.71
CA VAL A 33 -2.93 19.94 -13.92
C VAL A 33 -4.43 19.72 -13.68
N ARG A 34 -5.20 19.40 -14.73
CA ARG A 34 -6.65 19.15 -14.61
C ARG A 34 -6.96 17.99 -13.66
N VAL A 35 -6.21 16.89 -13.73
CA VAL A 35 -6.42 15.72 -12.85
C VAL A 35 -6.03 16.06 -11.41
N VAL A 36 -4.90 16.71 -11.19
CA VAL A 36 -4.44 17.15 -9.88
C VAL A 36 -5.44 18.10 -9.22
N ASP A 37 -5.98 19.06 -9.95
CA ASP A 37 -7.00 19.98 -9.42
C ASP A 37 -8.30 19.26 -9.06
N ARG A 38 -8.69 18.23 -9.81
CA ARG A 38 -9.83 17.37 -9.46
C ARG A 38 -9.57 16.59 -8.17
N VAL A 39 -8.37 16.03 -8.00
CA VAL A 39 -7.99 15.32 -6.78
C VAL A 39 -7.96 16.27 -5.58
N ARG A 40 -7.32 17.44 -5.70
CA ARG A 40 -7.28 18.45 -4.64
C ARG A 40 -8.69 18.90 -4.26
N GLY A 41 -9.52 19.25 -5.24
CA GLY A 41 -10.90 19.67 -5.00
C GLY A 41 -11.77 18.58 -4.36
N ASN A 42 -11.52 17.30 -4.63
CA ASN A 42 -12.21 16.20 -3.93
C ASN A 42 -11.79 16.11 -2.46
N ILE A 43 -10.50 16.31 -2.15
CA ILE A 43 -9.98 16.25 -0.78
C ILE A 43 -10.45 17.45 0.05
N GLU A 44 -10.45 18.65 -0.54
CA GLU A 44 -10.87 19.90 0.10
C GLU A 44 -12.36 19.94 0.49
N ARG A 45 -13.20 19.05 -0.08
CA ARG A 45 -14.58 18.85 0.39
C ARG A 45 -14.67 18.19 1.76
N VAL A 46 -13.60 17.53 2.21
CA VAL A 46 -13.53 16.81 3.49
C VAL A 46 -12.59 17.54 4.45
N ILE A 47 -11.52 18.13 3.93
CA ILE A 47 -10.50 18.83 4.70
C ILE A 47 -10.67 20.34 4.52
N GLU A 48 -11.37 20.98 5.45
CA GLU A 48 -11.62 22.43 5.41
C GLU A 48 -10.44 23.25 5.93
N GLY A 49 -10.15 24.38 5.26
CA GLY A 49 -9.21 25.39 5.75
C GLY A 49 -7.73 25.00 5.73
N LYS A 50 -7.34 23.92 5.02
CA LYS A 50 -5.94 23.44 4.96
C LYS A 50 -5.45 23.14 3.52
N PRO A 51 -5.56 24.09 2.57
CA PRO A 51 -5.17 23.87 1.18
C PRO A 51 -3.70 23.51 0.99
N ASP A 52 -2.81 24.02 1.87
CA ASP A 52 -1.37 23.72 1.81
C ASP A 52 -1.08 22.26 2.17
N VAL A 53 -1.80 21.71 3.17
CA VAL A 53 -1.68 20.29 3.56
C VAL A 53 -2.17 19.38 2.44
N VAL A 54 -3.29 19.73 1.80
CA VAL A 54 -3.82 18.97 0.65
C VAL A 54 -2.83 19.01 -0.51
N SER A 55 -2.27 20.19 -0.81
CA SER A 55 -1.30 20.36 -1.88
C SER A 55 -0.02 19.58 -1.61
N ALA A 56 0.50 19.63 -0.38
CA ALA A 56 1.66 18.85 0.04
C ALA A 56 1.41 17.34 -0.10
N ALA A 57 0.24 16.84 0.34
CA ALA A 57 -0.09 15.43 0.22
C ALA A 57 -0.13 14.95 -1.24
N VAL A 58 -0.70 15.74 -2.15
CA VAL A 58 -0.72 15.41 -3.59
C VAL A 58 0.69 15.47 -4.20
N VAL A 59 1.48 16.49 -3.85
CA VAL A 59 2.88 16.60 -4.32
C VAL A 59 3.70 15.39 -3.86
N VAL A 60 3.61 15.03 -2.58
CA VAL A 60 4.34 13.88 -2.04
C VAL A 60 3.86 12.59 -2.72
N LEU A 61 2.57 12.43 -3.01
CA LEU A 61 2.05 11.26 -3.73
C LEU A 61 2.66 11.14 -5.13
N LEU A 62 2.70 12.25 -5.87
CA LEU A 62 3.26 12.28 -7.23
C LEU A 62 4.78 12.10 -7.24
N ALA A 63 5.47 12.55 -6.19
CA ALA A 63 6.88 12.28 -5.95
C ALA A 63 7.14 10.87 -5.40
N GLU A 64 6.08 10.07 -5.24
CA GLU A 64 6.07 8.76 -4.59
C GLU A 64 6.72 8.73 -3.19
N GLY A 65 6.66 9.84 -2.45
CA GLY A 65 7.23 9.96 -1.12
C GLY A 65 6.29 9.56 0.02
N HIS A 66 6.74 9.81 1.25
CA HIS A 66 5.98 9.61 2.48
C HIS A 66 5.78 10.94 3.19
N LEU A 67 4.65 11.09 3.87
CA LEU A 67 4.23 12.35 4.47
C LEU A 67 4.26 12.27 6.00
N LEU A 68 5.09 13.09 6.63
CA LEU A 68 5.09 13.31 8.08
C LEU A 68 4.26 14.57 8.40
N ILE A 69 3.29 14.44 9.29
CA ILE A 69 2.38 15.48 9.76
C ILE A 69 2.58 15.65 11.27
N GLU A 70 3.44 16.60 11.63
CA GLU A 70 3.77 16.93 13.02
C GLU A 70 2.63 17.68 13.72
N ASP A 71 2.30 17.26 14.96
CA ASP A 71 1.68 18.00 16.07
C ASP A 71 0.69 19.15 15.81
N VAL A 72 -0.13 19.03 14.76
CA VAL A 72 -1.31 19.88 14.57
C VAL A 72 -2.56 19.07 14.94
N PRO A 73 -3.11 19.21 16.16
CA PRO A 73 -4.38 18.58 16.49
C PRO A 73 -5.46 18.98 15.47
N GLY A 74 -6.21 17.99 14.96
CA GLY A 74 -7.29 18.24 14.01
C GLY A 74 -6.91 18.39 12.54
N VAL A 75 -5.70 17.98 12.09
CA VAL A 75 -5.45 17.80 10.61
C VAL A 75 -6.20 16.62 10.04
N GLY A 76 -6.64 15.69 10.91
CA GLY A 76 -7.37 14.51 10.48
C GLY A 76 -6.54 13.68 9.51
N LYS A 77 -5.30 13.27 9.87
CA LYS A 77 -4.42 12.43 9.03
C LYS A 77 -5.18 11.27 8.39
N THR A 78 -6.01 10.60 9.20
CA THR A 78 -6.92 9.53 8.77
C THR A 78 -7.97 9.99 7.76
N GLN A 79 -8.53 11.18 7.93
CA GLN A 79 -9.49 11.76 6.96
C GLN A 79 -8.79 12.16 5.66
N LEU A 80 -7.62 12.78 5.74
CA LEU A 80 -6.79 13.14 4.58
C LEU A 80 -6.41 11.90 3.79
N ALA A 81 -5.90 10.85 4.44
CA ALA A 81 -5.57 9.57 3.82
C ALA A 81 -6.78 8.95 3.12
N LYS A 82 -7.94 8.90 3.78
CA LYS A 82 -9.18 8.37 3.21
C LYS A 82 -9.68 9.19 2.02
N ALA A 83 -9.61 10.51 2.11
CA ALA A 83 -10.02 11.42 1.04
C ALA A 83 -9.09 11.31 -0.17
N LEU A 84 -7.77 11.24 0.05
CA LEU A 84 -6.78 11.05 -1.00
C LEU A 84 -6.98 9.69 -1.68
N ALA A 85 -7.03 8.60 -0.91
CA ALA A 85 -7.22 7.25 -1.45
C ALA A 85 -8.52 7.11 -2.27
N ARG A 86 -9.64 7.64 -1.78
CA ARG A 86 -10.90 7.64 -2.53
C ARG A 86 -10.83 8.46 -3.82
N SER A 87 -10.00 9.51 -3.85
CA SER A 87 -9.84 10.35 -5.04
C SER A 87 -9.04 9.68 -6.16
N ILE A 88 -8.28 8.62 -5.85
CA ILE A 88 -7.42 7.89 -6.79
C ILE A 88 -7.72 6.38 -6.83
N ASP A 89 -8.88 5.96 -6.32
CA ASP A 89 -9.31 4.55 -6.24
C ASP A 89 -8.27 3.60 -5.60
N SER A 90 -7.82 3.97 -4.40
CA SER A 90 -6.75 3.29 -3.67
C SER A 90 -7.19 2.76 -2.30
N THR A 91 -6.44 1.80 -1.78
CA THR A 91 -6.69 1.20 -0.46
C THR A 91 -6.05 2.01 0.68
N VAL A 92 -6.66 1.95 1.87
CA VAL A 92 -6.09 2.57 3.08
C VAL A 92 -6.01 1.54 4.20
N ARG A 93 -4.87 1.46 4.88
CA ARG A 93 -4.72 0.70 6.12
C ARG A 93 -4.18 1.60 7.23
N ARG A 94 -4.58 1.32 8.47
CA ARG A 94 -4.12 2.04 9.66
C ARG A 94 -3.29 1.10 10.52
N ILE A 95 -2.16 1.58 11.00
CA ILE A 95 -1.30 0.90 11.98
C ILE A 95 -1.19 1.81 13.19
N GLN A 96 -1.60 1.30 14.35
CA GLN A 96 -1.33 1.96 15.64
C GLN A 96 -0.03 1.38 16.18
N PHE A 97 0.99 2.22 16.31
CA PHE A 97 2.28 1.79 16.86
C PHE A 97 2.18 1.78 18.39
N THR A 98 2.37 0.58 18.95
CA THR A 98 2.40 0.34 20.40
C THR A 98 3.73 -0.33 20.77
N PRO A 99 4.14 -0.30 22.05
CA PRO A 99 5.40 -0.92 22.47
C PRO A 99 5.48 -2.43 22.21
N ASP A 100 4.34 -3.10 22.10
CA ASP A 100 4.17 -4.53 21.83
C ASP A 100 3.99 -4.88 20.35
N LEU A 101 3.82 -3.89 19.46
CA LEU A 101 3.67 -4.13 18.03
C LEU A 101 4.93 -4.79 17.46
N LEU A 102 4.77 -5.96 16.84
CA LEU A 102 5.87 -6.73 16.27
C LEU A 102 6.21 -6.25 14.85
N PRO A 103 7.46 -6.44 14.39
CA PRO A 103 7.81 -6.19 12.99
C PRO A 103 6.92 -6.97 12.01
N SER A 104 6.56 -8.21 12.34
CA SER A 104 5.66 -9.05 11.53
C SER A 104 4.23 -8.53 11.43
N ASP A 105 3.77 -7.71 12.38
CA ASP A 105 2.46 -7.06 12.26
C ASP A 105 2.49 -5.95 11.20
N VAL A 106 3.67 -5.38 10.94
CA VAL A 106 3.92 -4.38 9.91
C VAL A 106 4.17 -5.06 8.57
N THR A 107 5.15 -5.98 8.50
CA THR A 107 5.63 -6.61 7.27
C THR A 107 4.84 -7.86 6.86
N GLY A 108 4.23 -8.56 7.79
CA GLY A 108 3.57 -9.84 7.54
C GLY A 108 4.43 -11.02 7.95
N VAL A 109 3.86 -12.22 7.80
CA VAL A 109 4.45 -13.47 8.26
C VAL A 109 4.00 -14.63 7.38
N SER A 110 4.86 -15.63 7.23
CA SER A 110 4.51 -16.90 6.61
C SER A 110 3.88 -17.83 7.65
N VAL A 111 2.66 -18.30 7.40
CA VAL A 111 1.91 -19.18 8.31
C VAL A 111 1.72 -20.54 7.66
N PHE A 112 2.07 -21.60 8.37
CA PHE A 112 1.81 -22.96 7.89
C PHE A 112 0.32 -23.28 7.96
N ASN A 113 -0.30 -23.48 6.80
CA ASN A 113 -1.68 -23.92 6.67
C ASN A 113 -1.75 -25.44 6.80
N GLN A 114 -2.43 -25.94 7.85
CA GLN A 114 -2.48 -27.37 8.14
C GLN A 114 -3.30 -28.18 7.13
N ASP A 115 -4.28 -27.54 6.49
CA ASP A 115 -5.17 -28.20 5.52
C ASP A 115 -4.45 -28.44 4.19
N THR A 116 -3.73 -27.43 3.70
CA THR A 116 -2.97 -27.51 2.44
C THR A 116 -1.57 -28.07 2.64
N ARG A 117 -1.05 -28.06 3.88
CA ARG A 117 0.35 -28.36 4.23
C ARG A 117 1.36 -27.45 3.54
N GLU A 118 0.95 -26.22 3.27
CA GLU A 118 1.78 -25.20 2.61
C GLU A 118 1.97 -23.98 3.51
N PHE A 119 3.04 -23.24 3.27
CA PHE A 119 3.28 -21.95 3.88
C PHE A 119 2.54 -20.86 3.11
N GLU A 120 1.62 -20.17 3.77
CA GLU A 120 0.82 -19.07 3.19
C GLU A 120 1.27 -17.74 3.80
N PHE A 121 1.59 -16.78 2.93
CA PHE A 121 1.91 -15.44 3.38
C PHE A 121 0.66 -14.71 3.88
N ARG A 122 0.74 -14.20 5.11
CA ARG A 122 -0.25 -13.31 5.70
C ARG A 122 0.28 -11.86 5.68
N PRO A 123 -0.30 -10.97 4.86
CA PRO A 123 0.21 -9.62 4.67
C PRO A 123 0.04 -8.75 5.92
N GLY A 124 1.12 -8.07 6.30
CA GLY A 124 1.15 -7.13 7.42
C GLY A 124 0.48 -5.80 7.10
N GLY A 125 0.52 -4.89 8.08
CA GLY A 125 -0.09 -3.57 8.03
C GLY A 125 0.31 -2.69 6.84
N VAL A 126 1.49 -2.91 6.23
CA VAL A 126 1.98 -2.08 5.13
C VAL A 126 1.35 -2.40 3.77
N PHE A 127 0.64 -3.52 3.62
CA PHE A 127 0.01 -3.90 2.35
C PHE A 127 -1.28 -3.11 2.09
N ALA A 128 -1.12 -1.86 1.67
CA ALA A 128 -2.13 -0.95 1.14
C ALA A 128 -1.45 0.14 0.31
N ASN A 129 -2.22 0.89 -0.48
CA ASN A 129 -1.67 2.04 -1.21
C ASN A 129 -1.30 3.18 -0.25
N ILE A 130 -2.15 3.45 0.74
CA ILE A 130 -1.90 4.47 1.77
C ILE A 130 -1.95 3.83 3.15
N VAL A 131 -0.87 3.97 3.91
CA VAL A 131 -0.76 3.48 5.28
C VAL A 131 -0.73 4.67 6.23
N VAL A 132 -1.66 4.72 7.17
CA VAL A 132 -1.68 5.71 8.25
C VAL A 132 -0.99 5.12 9.47
N GLY A 133 0.16 5.67 9.87
CA GLY A 133 0.91 5.25 11.04
C GLY A 133 0.72 6.20 12.20
N ASP A 134 0.02 5.78 13.25
CA ASP A 134 -0.16 6.60 14.45
C ASP A 134 0.85 6.20 15.52
N GLU A 135 1.44 7.20 16.20
CA GLU A 135 2.36 7.02 17.34
C GLU A 135 3.61 6.18 17.03
N ILE A 136 4.20 6.32 15.83
CA ILE A 136 5.40 5.56 15.39
C ILE A 136 6.50 5.53 16.47
N ASN A 137 6.71 6.66 17.14
CA ASN A 137 7.69 6.85 18.21
C ASN A 137 7.48 5.94 19.44
N ARG A 138 6.32 5.29 19.60
CA ARG A 138 6.04 4.36 20.71
C ARG A 138 6.48 2.92 20.44
N ALA A 139 6.69 2.55 19.18
CA ALA A 139 7.09 1.19 18.86
C ALA A 139 8.58 0.95 19.08
N SER A 140 8.95 -0.33 19.19
CA SER A 140 10.35 -0.73 19.30
C SER A 140 11.19 -0.24 18.10
N PRO A 141 12.50 0.03 18.28
CA PRO A 141 13.37 0.38 17.16
C PRO A 141 13.30 -0.62 16.01
N LYS A 142 13.18 -1.92 16.30
CA LYS A 142 13.09 -2.96 15.28
C LYS A 142 11.81 -2.85 14.45
N THR A 143 10.68 -2.52 15.08
CA THR A 143 9.40 -2.33 14.39
C THR A 143 9.41 -1.05 13.55
N GLN A 144 10.03 0.03 14.05
CA GLN A 144 10.22 1.26 13.27
C GLN A 144 11.13 1.01 12.06
N SER A 145 12.25 0.31 12.23
CA SER A 145 13.14 -0.07 11.13
C SER A 145 12.43 -0.90 10.06
N ALA A 146 11.56 -1.85 10.46
CA ALA A 146 10.79 -2.64 9.52
C ALA A 146 9.85 -1.77 8.66
N LEU A 147 9.20 -0.76 9.24
CA LEU A 147 8.40 0.20 8.46
C LEU A 147 9.28 1.01 7.50
N LEU A 148 10.42 1.53 7.97
CA LEU A 148 11.33 2.35 7.15
C LEU A 148 11.93 1.55 5.98
N GLU A 149 12.24 0.27 6.20
CA GLU A 149 12.69 -0.64 5.14
C GLU A 149 11.60 -0.82 4.08
N CYS A 150 10.33 -0.99 4.48
CA CYS A 150 9.21 -1.05 3.54
C CYS A 150 9.07 0.25 2.72
N MET A 151 9.30 1.40 3.35
CA MET A 151 9.22 2.72 2.71
C MET A 151 10.31 2.89 1.64
N GLU A 152 11.55 2.50 1.96
CA GLU A 152 12.68 2.64 1.06
C GLU A 152 12.62 1.61 -0.08
N GLU A 153 12.44 0.34 0.25
CA GLU A 153 12.55 -0.77 -0.71
C GLU A 153 11.26 -0.97 -1.52
N ARG A 154 10.12 -0.43 -1.07
CA ARG A 154 8.78 -0.62 -1.67
C ARG A 154 8.36 -2.08 -1.83
N GLN A 155 8.99 -2.97 -1.07
CA GLN A 155 8.70 -4.39 -1.01
C GLN A 155 8.94 -4.90 0.42
N VAL A 156 8.42 -6.08 0.71
CA VAL A 156 8.71 -6.80 1.95
C VAL A 156 9.29 -8.15 1.60
N THR A 157 10.39 -8.54 2.24
CA THR A 157 10.96 -9.89 2.11
C THR A 157 10.71 -10.70 3.37
N VAL A 158 10.01 -11.83 3.22
CA VAL A 158 9.71 -12.79 4.31
C VAL A 158 10.11 -14.18 3.83
N ASP A 159 10.91 -14.88 4.63
CA ASP A 159 11.40 -16.24 4.35
C ASP A 159 12.04 -16.41 2.95
N GLY A 160 12.77 -15.39 2.50
CA GLY A 160 13.46 -15.38 1.20
C GLY A 160 12.56 -15.09 0.00
N VAL A 161 11.28 -14.78 0.21
CA VAL A 161 10.33 -14.38 -0.84
C VAL A 161 10.01 -12.89 -0.67
N SER A 162 10.14 -12.13 -1.76
CA SER A 162 9.83 -10.70 -1.79
C SER A 162 8.42 -10.45 -2.35
N TYR A 163 7.68 -9.58 -1.68
CA TYR A 163 6.33 -9.18 -2.00
C TYR A 163 6.30 -7.67 -2.25
N GLU A 164 5.99 -7.26 -3.48
CA GLU A 164 5.88 -5.85 -3.86
C GLU A 164 4.73 -5.17 -3.11
N LEU A 165 4.94 -3.91 -2.70
CA LEU A 165 3.88 -3.07 -2.16
C LEU A 165 3.06 -2.45 -3.30
N ALA A 166 1.80 -2.11 -3.01
CA ALA A 166 0.89 -1.56 -4.00
C ALA A 166 1.41 -0.22 -4.54
N ARG A 167 1.23 0.05 -5.83
CA ARG A 167 1.58 1.35 -6.42
C ARG A 167 0.32 2.20 -6.65
N PRO A 168 0.28 3.47 -6.23
CA PRO A 168 1.29 4.16 -5.39
C PRO A 168 1.31 3.59 -3.96
N PHE A 169 2.49 3.64 -3.31
CA PHE A 169 2.69 3.32 -1.89
C PHE A 169 3.08 4.58 -1.13
N MET A 170 2.31 4.96 -0.12
CA MET A 170 2.56 6.13 0.72
C MET A 170 2.30 5.81 2.18
N VAL A 171 3.18 6.28 3.06
CA VAL A 171 2.98 6.26 4.51
C VAL A 171 2.67 7.69 4.96
N MET A 172 1.62 7.86 5.75
CA MET A 172 1.25 9.11 6.41
C MET A 172 1.40 8.94 7.93
N ALA A 173 2.29 9.70 8.54
CA ALA A 173 2.64 9.60 9.96
C ALA A 173 2.41 10.91 10.72
#